data_AF-X6GNL1-F1
#
_entry.id   AF-X6GNL1-F1
#
_cell.length_a   1.000
_cell.length_b   1.000
_cell.length_c   1.000
_cell.angle_alpha   90.00
_cell.angle_beta   90.00
_cell.angle_gamma   90.00
#
_symmetry.space_group_name_H-M   'P 1'
#
loop_
_entity.id
_entity.type
_entity.pdbx_description
1 polymer ?
#
loop_
_entity_poly.entity_id
_entity_poly.type
_entity_poly.pdbx_seq_one_letter_code
_entity_poly.pdbx_strand_id
1 'polypeptide(L)'
;MRRLLLATAALIAATGATYSQDAKMSFFVTSVGSGKGADLGGLKGADAHCASLAEAAGVTGKNWAAYLSTSDTDARDRIGKGPWVNAKGVKIADDVASLHSDANGITKQTALNEKGEVVNGRGDKPNRHDVLTGSKPDGTKIADQTCGDWTMSGAEGAAMMGHHDRTGLDESAAAKSWNSSHASRGGCSQEALKGTGGDGLFYCFATN
;
A
#
# COMPACT_ATOMS: atom_id res chain seq x y z
N MET A 1 34.41 -40.14 -45.76
CA MET A 1 34.46 -38.71 -45.38
C MET A 1 33.05 -38.25 -45.01
N ARG A 2 32.73 -38.11 -43.73
CA ARG A 2 31.48 -37.49 -43.26
C ARG A 2 31.81 -36.74 -41.97
N ARG A 3 31.85 -35.41 -42.07
CA ARG A 3 32.22 -34.49 -40.98
C ARG A 3 31.08 -34.46 -39.96
N LEU A 4 31.35 -34.84 -38.70
CA LEU A 4 30.48 -34.50 -37.59
C LEU A 4 30.78 -33.06 -37.16
N LEU A 5 29.78 -32.18 -37.28
CA LEU A 5 29.77 -30.85 -36.68
C LEU A 5 29.18 -30.97 -35.27
N LEU A 6 29.99 -30.75 -34.25
CA LEU A 6 29.52 -30.54 -32.88
C LEU A 6 29.03 -29.09 -32.76
N ALA A 7 27.72 -28.90 -32.58
CA ALA A 7 27.14 -27.62 -32.21
C ALA A 7 27.07 -27.53 -30.68
N THR A 8 27.97 -26.74 -30.08
CA THR A 8 27.91 -26.36 -28.67
C THR A 8 26.88 -25.25 -28.49
N ALA A 9 25.72 -25.58 -27.92
CA ALA A 9 24.75 -24.60 -27.46
C ALA A 9 25.25 -23.98 -26.14
N ALA A 10 25.63 -22.70 -26.16
CA ALA A 10 25.94 -21.94 -24.97
C ALA A 10 24.63 -21.53 -24.27
N LEU A 11 24.34 -22.11 -23.10
CA LEU A 11 23.29 -21.64 -22.20
C LEU A 11 23.74 -20.31 -21.60
N ILE A 12 23.10 -19.21 -22.00
CA ILE A 12 23.19 -17.92 -21.32
C ILE A 12 22.25 -18.02 -20.12
N ALA A 13 22.82 -18.32 -18.94
CA ALA A 13 22.11 -18.17 -17.68
C ALA A 13 21.97 -16.66 -17.38
N ALA A 14 20.79 -16.10 -17.63
CA ALA A 14 20.46 -14.77 -17.16
C ALA A 14 20.33 -14.82 -15.63
N THR A 15 21.38 -14.41 -14.92
CA THR A 15 21.30 -14.14 -13.48
C THR A 15 20.45 -12.89 -13.29
N GLY A 16 19.14 -13.09 -13.12
CA GLY A 16 18.26 -12.04 -12.62
C GLY A 16 18.83 -11.55 -11.29
N ALA A 17 19.10 -10.26 -11.19
CA ALA A 17 19.52 -9.64 -9.94
C ALA A 17 18.41 -9.89 -8.91
N THR A 18 18.65 -10.80 -7.97
CA THR A 18 17.85 -10.89 -6.76
C THR A 18 18.16 -9.62 -5.98
N TYR A 19 17.28 -8.63 -6.07
CA TYR A 19 17.30 -7.50 -5.17
C TYR A 19 17.01 -8.06 -3.78
N SER A 20 18.07 -8.38 -3.03
CA SER A 20 17.97 -8.58 -1.59
C SER A 20 17.55 -7.23 -1.01
N GLN A 21 16.24 -6.98 -0.97
CA GLN A 21 15.72 -5.79 -0.30
C GLN A 21 16.22 -5.82 1.14
N ASP A 22 16.64 -4.66 1.62
CA ASP A 22 17.21 -4.52 2.95
C ASP A 22 16.18 -5.08 3.96
N ALA A 23 16.62 -6.01 4.84
CA ALA A 23 15.80 -6.56 5.92
C ALA A 23 15.24 -5.48 6.86
N LYS A 24 15.64 -4.22 6.66
CA LYS A 24 15.13 -3.02 7.33
C LYS A 24 13.78 -2.54 6.81
N MET A 25 13.33 -2.87 5.60
CA MET A 25 12.03 -2.37 5.09
C MET A 25 10.91 -2.67 6.08
N SER A 26 10.21 -1.63 6.50
CA SER A 26 9.14 -1.71 7.51
C SER A 26 7.90 -0.91 7.11
N PHE A 27 7.89 -0.31 5.92
CA PHE A 27 6.74 0.35 5.33
C PHE A 27 6.73 0.17 3.80
N PHE A 28 5.55 -0.04 3.23
CA PHE A 28 5.32 0.05 1.79
C PHE A 28 3.83 0.30 1.47
N VAL A 29 3.56 0.77 0.25
CA VAL A 29 2.22 0.75 -0.37
C VAL A 29 2.08 -0.54 -1.17
N THR A 30 0.97 -1.27 -1.06
CA THR A 30 0.84 -2.51 -1.84
C THR A 30 0.99 -2.27 -3.35
N SER A 31 1.80 -3.07 -4.05
CA SER A 31 1.90 -2.96 -5.52
C SER A 31 0.62 -3.39 -6.24
N VAL A 32 -0.23 -4.16 -5.58
CA VAL A 32 -1.51 -4.68 -6.07
C VAL A 32 -2.49 -4.83 -4.91
N GLY A 33 -3.77 -4.52 -5.16
CA GLY A 33 -4.85 -4.78 -4.19
C GLY A 33 -5.25 -6.26 -4.10
N SER A 34 -6.36 -6.56 -3.43
CA SER A 34 -6.86 -7.94 -3.30
C SER A 34 -7.42 -8.52 -4.61
N GLY A 35 -7.70 -7.67 -5.59
CA GLY A 35 -8.44 -8.02 -6.81
C GLY A 35 -9.96 -8.06 -6.63
N LYS A 36 -10.46 -7.76 -5.41
CA LYS A 36 -11.88 -7.73 -5.05
C LYS A 36 -12.30 -6.36 -4.52
N GLY A 37 -11.75 -5.27 -5.08
CA GLY A 37 -12.01 -3.93 -4.57
C GLY A 37 -11.58 -3.79 -3.11
N ALA A 38 -12.48 -3.31 -2.25
CA ALA A 38 -12.25 -3.14 -0.82
C ALA A 38 -12.58 -4.38 0.03
N ASP A 39 -13.02 -5.49 -0.58
CA ASP A 39 -13.10 -6.78 0.12
C ASP A 39 -11.68 -7.34 0.24
N LEU A 40 -11.13 -7.20 1.45
CA LEU A 40 -9.80 -7.67 1.83
C LEU A 40 -9.90 -8.93 2.70
N GLY A 41 -11.10 -9.48 2.93
CA GLY A 41 -11.33 -10.53 3.93
C GLY A 41 -11.19 -10.02 5.36
N GLY A 42 -11.54 -8.75 5.60
CA GLY A 42 -11.31 -8.07 6.86
C GLY A 42 -9.84 -7.78 7.15
N LEU A 43 -9.55 -7.26 8.35
CA LEU A 43 -8.19 -6.89 8.76
C LEU A 43 -7.19 -8.04 8.65
N LYS A 44 -7.61 -9.26 9.04
CA LYS A 44 -6.76 -10.46 8.96
C LYS A 44 -6.34 -10.76 7.52
N GLY A 45 -7.26 -10.62 6.56
CA GLY A 45 -6.93 -10.85 5.15
C GLY A 45 -6.04 -9.74 4.58
N ALA A 46 -6.28 -8.49 4.97
CA ALA A 46 -5.40 -7.37 4.61
C ALA A 46 -3.97 -7.53 5.15
N ASP A 47 -3.83 -7.94 6.42
CA ASP A 47 -2.53 -8.22 7.05
C ASP A 47 -1.80 -9.38 6.35
N ALA A 48 -2.52 -10.45 6.02
CA ALA A 48 -1.97 -11.59 5.27
C ALA A 48 -1.50 -11.18 3.87
N HIS A 49 -2.22 -10.27 3.20
CA HIS A 49 -1.82 -9.71 1.91
C HIS A 49 -0.53 -8.90 2.03
N CYS A 50 -0.41 -8.05 3.06
CA CYS A 50 0.84 -7.35 3.36
C CYS A 50 2.01 -8.32 3.55
N ALA A 51 1.82 -9.34 4.39
CA ALA A 51 2.86 -10.34 4.65
C ALA A 51 3.28 -11.08 3.37
N SER A 52 2.32 -11.50 2.54
CA SER A 52 2.59 -12.19 1.28
C SER A 52 3.37 -11.33 0.29
N LEU A 53 3.03 -10.05 0.14
CA LEU A 53 3.77 -9.14 -0.73
C LEU A 53 5.19 -8.89 -0.22
N ALA A 54 5.35 -8.65 1.09
CA ALA A 54 6.67 -8.47 1.69
C ALA A 54 7.56 -9.70 1.51
N GLU A 55 7.02 -10.90 1.75
CA GLU A 55 7.74 -12.16 1.55
C GLU A 55 8.15 -12.36 0.08
N ALA A 56 7.25 -12.08 -0.86
CA ALA A 56 7.55 -12.14 -2.30
C ALA A 56 8.65 -11.15 -2.72
N ALA A 57 8.80 -10.03 -2.00
CA ALA A 57 9.89 -9.07 -2.17
C ALA A 57 11.18 -9.44 -1.42
N GLY A 58 11.22 -10.59 -0.75
CA GLY A 58 12.37 -11.09 0.00
C GLY A 58 12.48 -10.56 1.44
N VAL A 59 11.46 -9.87 1.95
CA VAL A 59 11.43 -9.36 3.32
C VAL A 59 10.69 -10.34 4.22
N THR A 60 11.45 -11.11 4.99
CA THR A 60 10.94 -12.17 5.88
C THR A 60 11.19 -11.84 7.35
N GLY A 61 10.55 -12.57 8.27
CA GLY A 61 10.77 -12.45 9.72
C GLY A 61 10.11 -11.23 10.38
N LYS A 62 9.25 -10.51 9.68
CA LYS A 62 8.44 -9.40 10.21
C LYS A 62 6.97 -9.76 10.23
N ASN A 63 6.27 -9.20 11.20
CA ASN A 63 4.81 -9.15 11.19
C ASN A 63 4.37 -7.85 10.52
N TRP A 64 3.28 -7.91 9.78
CA TRP A 64 2.76 -6.78 9.03
C TRP A 64 1.31 -6.51 9.41
N ALA A 65 0.99 -5.23 9.59
CA ALA A 65 -0.38 -4.74 9.71
C ALA A 65 -0.70 -3.84 8.51
N ALA A 66 -1.84 -4.07 7.89
CA ALA A 66 -2.45 -3.13 6.98
C ALA A 66 -2.95 -1.91 7.78
N TYR A 67 -2.57 -0.70 7.36
CA TYR A 67 -3.04 0.54 7.98
C TYR A 67 -4.49 0.80 7.57
N LEU A 68 -5.40 0.16 8.30
CA LEU A 68 -6.84 0.18 8.04
C LEU A 68 -7.56 0.23 9.38
N SER A 69 -8.47 1.19 9.50
CA SER A 69 -9.43 1.24 10.61
C SER A 69 -10.65 0.38 10.29
N THR A 70 -11.37 -0.05 11.33
CA THR A 70 -12.68 -0.71 11.24
C THR A 70 -13.70 0.08 12.07
N SER A 71 -14.92 -0.43 12.17
CA SER A 71 -15.97 0.09 13.05
C SER A 71 -15.56 0.13 14.53
N ASP A 72 -14.64 -0.73 14.97
CA ASP A 72 -14.18 -0.82 16.35
C ASP A 72 -12.69 -0.48 16.54
N THR A 73 -11.87 -0.58 15.49
CA THR A 73 -10.41 -0.50 15.62
C THR A 73 -9.84 0.71 14.90
N ASP A 74 -8.91 1.40 15.56
CA ASP A 74 -8.17 2.53 15.00
C ASP A 74 -6.89 2.03 14.31
N ALA A 75 -6.62 2.46 13.07
CA ALA A 75 -5.44 2.03 12.31
C ALA A 75 -4.12 2.34 13.04
N ARG A 76 -4.05 3.50 13.69
CA ARG A 76 -2.86 3.98 14.42
C ARG A 76 -2.42 3.05 15.56
N ASP A 77 -3.34 2.29 16.14
CA ASP A 77 -3.05 1.42 17.30
C ASP A 77 -2.62 0.01 16.86
N ARG A 78 -2.80 -0.32 15.58
CA ARG A 78 -2.46 -1.63 15.01
C ARG A 78 -1.04 -1.72 14.47
N ILE A 79 -0.49 -0.60 14.04
CA ILE A 79 0.86 -0.53 13.48
C ILE A 79 1.93 -0.59 14.59
N GLY A 80 3.18 -0.83 14.21
CA GLY A 80 4.31 -0.80 15.14
C GLY A 80 4.54 0.57 15.79
N LYS A 81 5.60 0.69 16.59
CA LYS A 81 5.95 1.98 17.21
C LYS A 81 6.87 2.86 16.36
N GLY A 82 7.30 2.37 15.20
CA GLY A 82 8.35 2.97 14.39
C GLY A 82 9.76 2.65 14.91
N PRO A 83 10.82 3.18 14.28
CA PRO A 83 10.76 3.96 13.04
C PRO A 83 10.39 3.09 11.84
N TRP A 84 9.74 3.69 10.85
CA TRP A 84 9.45 3.01 9.58
C TRP A 84 10.31 3.53 8.44
N VAL A 85 10.79 2.61 7.61
CA VAL A 85 11.60 2.90 6.42
C VAL A 85 11.03 2.16 5.21
N ASN A 86 11.10 2.78 4.04
CA ASN A 86 10.71 2.16 2.79
C ASN A 86 11.77 1.16 2.28
N ALA A 87 11.50 0.51 1.14
CA ALA A 87 12.40 -0.46 0.50
C ALA A 87 13.81 0.09 0.20
N LYS A 88 13.96 1.41 0.05
CA LYS A 88 15.26 2.09 -0.20
C LYS A 88 15.92 2.59 1.09
N GLY A 89 15.40 2.22 2.26
CA GLY A 89 15.92 2.65 3.56
C GLY A 89 15.61 4.12 3.90
N VAL A 90 14.74 4.79 3.14
CA VAL A 90 14.34 6.16 3.44
C VAL A 90 13.31 6.14 4.56
N LYS A 91 13.55 6.93 5.60
CA LYS A 91 12.66 7.06 6.76
C LYS A 91 11.34 7.72 6.39
N ILE A 92 10.25 7.11 6.85
CA ILE A 92 8.87 7.56 6.67
C ILE A 92 8.38 8.27 7.92
N ALA A 93 8.61 7.71 9.10
CA ALA A 93 8.29 8.36 10.36
C ALA A 93 9.14 7.74 11.48
N ASP A 94 9.43 8.53 12.50
CA ASP A 94 10.16 8.08 13.69
C ASP A 94 9.26 7.24 14.60
N ASP A 95 7.98 7.60 14.68
CA ASP A 95 6.98 7.04 15.57
C ASP A 95 5.54 7.35 15.13
N VAL A 96 4.56 6.83 15.86
CA VAL A 96 3.13 7.05 15.57
C VAL A 96 2.76 8.54 15.60
N ALA A 97 3.37 9.35 16.48
CA ALA A 97 3.04 10.77 16.58
C ALA A 97 3.51 11.54 15.35
N SER A 98 4.77 11.33 14.93
CA SER A 98 5.35 11.92 13.73
C SER A 98 4.62 11.46 12.46
N LEU A 99 4.19 10.20 12.38
CA LEU A 99 3.41 9.66 11.24
C LEU A 99 2.09 10.43 11.01
N HIS A 100 1.42 10.86 12.07
CA HIS A 100 0.15 11.59 12.01
C HIS A 100 0.33 13.12 12.16
N SER A 101 1.54 13.62 11.89
CA SER A 101 1.88 15.04 11.87
C SER A 101 2.45 15.42 10.49
N ASP A 102 2.73 16.70 10.27
CA ASP A 102 3.41 17.16 9.05
C ASP A 102 4.87 16.69 8.93
N ALA A 103 5.45 16.10 9.99
CA ALA A 103 6.80 15.57 9.97
C ALA A 103 6.93 14.22 9.22
N ASN A 104 5.82 13.58 8.87
CA ASN A 104 5.85 12.33 8.13
C ASN A 104 6.46 12.53 6.72
N GLY A 105 7.22 11.55 6.27
CA GLY A 105 7.90 11.53 4.99
C GLY A 105 7.10 10.86 3.89
N ILE A 106 5.77 10.79 3.94
CA ILE A 106 4.95 10.16 2.87
C ILE A 106 4.80 11.15 1.71
N THR A 107 5.35 10.77 0.56
CA THR A 107 5.33 11.51 -0.71
C THR A 107 5.31 10.51 -1.87
N LYS A 108 5.07 10.96 -3.10
CA LYS A 108 5.14 10.09 -4.29
C LYS A 108 6.47 9.34 -4.41
N GLN A 109 7.57 9.98 -4.02
CA GLN A 109 8.93 9.44 -4.16
C GLN A 109 9.32 8.48 -3.03
N THR A 110 8.62 8.53 -1.89
CA THR A 110 8.97 7.77 -0.69
C THR A 110 7.93 6.69 -0.36
N ALA A 111 6.68 6.86 -0.79
CA ALA A 111 5.60 5.88 -0.72
C ALA A 111 5.77 4.78 -1.79
N LEU A 112 6.88 4.07 -1.69
CA LEU A 112 7.25 3.00 -2.62
C LEU A 112 6.45 1.73 -2.33
N ASN A 113 6.33 0.88 -3.35
CA ASN A 113 5.82 -0.46 -3.15
C ASN A 113 6.86 -1.40 -2.53
N GLU A 114 6.44 -2.62 -2.21
CA GLU A 114 7.31 -3.65 -1.59
C GLU A 114 8.54 -4.00 -2.45
N LYS A 115 8.49 -3.71 -3.75
CA LYS A 115 9.58 -3.92 -4.72
C LYS A 115 10.52 -2.72 -4.82
N GLY A 116 10.24 -1.63 -4.11
CA GLY A 116 10.98 -0.37 -4.16
C GLY A 116 10.69 0.49 -5.39
N GLU A 117 9.57 0.25 -6.05
CA GLU A 117 9.12 0.99 -7.22
C GLU A 117 8.18 2.13 -6.80
N VAL A 118 8.17 3.20 -7.61
CA VAL A 118 7.23 4.32 -7.41
C VAL A 118 5.83 3.85 -7.79
N VAL A 119 4.85 4.10 -6.91
CA VAL A 119 3.44 3.85 -7.22
C VAL A 119 2.92 4.98 -8.10
N ASN A 120 2.17 4.62 -9.16
CA ASN A 120 1.51 5.61 -10.01
C ASN A 120 0.58 6.49 -9.17
N GLY A 121 0.73 7.80 -9.32
CA GLY A 121 -0.10 8.80 -8.67
C GLY A 121 -0.98 9.54 -9.67
N ARG A 122 -1.53 10.67 -9.22
CA ARG A 122 -2.34 11.56 -10.05
C ARG A 122 -1.56 12.02 -11.27
N GLY A 123 -2.15 11.85 -12.46
CA GLY A 123 -1.54 12.20 -13.75
C GLY A 123 -0.78 11.05 -14.44
N ASP A 124 -0.50 9.95 -13.73
CA ASP A 124 0.11 8.76 -14.33
C ASP A 124 -0.96 7.83 -14.96
N LYS A 125 -0.52 6.85 -15.77
CA LYS A 125 -1.39 5.85 -16.39
C LYS A 125 -0.90 4.42 -16.11
N PRO A 126 -1.74 3.53 -15.55
CA PRO A 126 -3.05 3.82 -14.95
C PRO A 126 -2.91 4.72 -13.71
N ASN A 127 -3.96 5.48 -13.37
CA ASN A 127 -4.03 6.25 -12.12
C ASN A 127 -4.27 5.30 -10.94
N ARG A 128 -3.46 5.38 -9.88
CA ARG A 128 -3.52 4.52 -8.67
C ARG A 128 -3.24 5.35 -7.41
N HIS A 129 -3.81 6.55 -7.40
CA HIS A 129 -3.53 7.64 -6.48
C HIS A 129 -4.12 7.40 -5.09
N ASP A 130 -5.38 6.97 -5.05
CA ASP A 130 -6.11 6.79 -3.79
C ASP A 130 -5.72 5.48 -3.11
N VAL A 131 -5.54 5.56 -1.79
CA VAL A 131 -5.12 4.46 -0.91
C VAL A 131 -6.16 4.29 0.20
N LEU A 132 -6.68 3.07 0.38
CA LEU A 132 -7.69 2.72 1.38
C LEU A 132 -7.14 2.87 2.81
N THR A 133 -7.92 3.49 3.71
CA THR A 133 -7.52 3.68 5.12
C THR A 133 -8.64 3.54 6.14
N GLY A 134 -9.87 3.97 5.81
CA GLY A 134 -10.98 4.02 6.78
C GLY A 134 -10.78 4.99 7.94
N SER A 135 -9.83 5.92 7.83
CA SER A 135 -9.27 6.64 8.99
C SER A 135 -9.42 8.16 8.88
N LYS A 136 -9.50 8.84 10.03
CA LYS A 136 -9.33 10.29 10.17
C LYS A 136 -7.85 10.67 10.02
N PRO A 137 -7.50 11.96 9.87
CA PRO A 137 -6.11 12.39 9.78
C PRO A 137 -5.23 11.92 10.95
N ASP A 138 -5.81 11.83 12.15
CA ASP A 138 -5.12 11.35 13.36
C ASP A 138 -5.02 9.82 13.46
N GLY A 139 -5.48 9.08 12.45
CA GLY A 139 -5.43 7.62 12.38
C GLY A 139 -6.49 6.89 13.20
N THR A 140 -7.45 7.62 13.77
CA THR A 140 -8.63 7.03 14.41
C THR A 140 -9.69 6.67 13.36
N LYS A 141 -10.58 5.74 13.69
CA LYS A 141 -11.62 5.27 12.76
C LYS A 141 -12.61 6.35 12.33
N ILE A 142 -13.13 6.19 11.11
CA ILE A 142 -14.32 6.87 10.63
C ILE A 142 -15.46 5.86 10.52
N ALA A 143 -16.57 6.14 11.18
CA ALA A 143 -17.77 5.30 11.12
C ALA A 143 -18.27 5.16 9.67
N ASP A 144 -18.67 3.93 9.31
CA ASP A 144 -19.29 3.57 8.03
C ASP A 144 -18.47 3.91 6.77
N GLN A 145 -17.15 4.10 6.91
CA GLN A 145 -16.23 4.38 5.80
C GLN A 145 -15.12 3.33 5.66
N THR A 146 -15.48 2.06 5.85
CA THR A 146 -14.55 0.92 5.82
C THR A 146 -15.01 -0.17 4.85
N CYS A 147 -16.03 0.09 4.02
CA CYS A 147 -16.63 -0.94 3.15
C CYS A 147 -17.01 -2.22 3.92
N GLY A 148 -17.75 -2.05 5.01
CA GLY A 148 -18.18 -3.16 5.87
C GLY A 148 -17.00 -3.85 6.55
N ASP A 149 -16.10 -3.07 7.14
CA ASP A 149 -14.88 -3.57 7.76
C ASP A 149 -14.05 -4.45 6.80
N TRP A 150 -13.95 -3.97 5.56
CA TRP A 150 -13.15 -4.56 4.47
C TRP A 150 -13.65 -5.93 4.02
N THR A 151 -14.98 -6.09 3.97
CA THR A 151 -15.65 -7.32 3.50
C THR A 151 -16.63 -7.09 2.34
N MET A 152 -16.78 -5.84 1.88
CA MET A 152 -17.67 -5.49 0.78
C MET A 152 -16.90 -5.17 -0.50
N SER A 153 -17.45 -5.62 -1.63
CA SER A 153 -16.97 -5.32 -2.99
C SER A 153 -18.11 -4.80 -3.91
N GLY A 154 -19.24 -4.41 -3.32
CA GLY A 154 -20.46 -4.01 -4.04
C GLY A 154 -20.50 -2.53 -4.43
N ALA A 155 -21.68 -2.10 -4.87
CA ALA A 155 -21.98 -0.68 -5.11
C ALA A 155 -22.36 0.04 -3.80
N GLU A 156 -22.65 -0.72 -2.76
CA GLU A 156 -22.98 -0.26 -1.42
C GLU A 156 -21.73 0.05 -0.60
N GLY A 157 -21.88 0.98 0.35
CA GLY A 157 -20.82 1.40 1.24
C GLY A 157 -19.83 2.39 0.62
N ALA A 158 -18.87 2.81 1.43
CA ALA A 158 -17.75 3.62 0.99
C ALA A 158 -16.53 3.30 1.86
N ALA A 159 -15.34 3.59 1.34
CA ALA A 159 -14.10 3.55 2.10
C ALA A 159 -13.49 4.95 2.16
N MET A 160 -13.05 5.40 3.34
CA MET A 160 -12.19 6.57 3.43
C MET A 160 -10.83 6.23 2.83
N MET A 161 -10.30 7.17 2.06
CA MET A 161 -9.05 7.04 1.32
C MET A 161 -8.17 8.27 1.56
N GLY A 162 -6.87 8.10 1.42
CA GLY A 162 -5.92 9.20 1.30
C GLY A 162 -5.01 9.05 0.09
N HIS A 163 -4.09 10.00 -0.09
CA HIS A 163 -3.28 10.11 -1.29
C HIS A 163 -1.79 9.90 -0.97
N HIS A 164 -1.19 8.83 -1.50
CA HIS A 164 0.23 8.53 -1.24
C HIS A 164 1.18 9.59 -1.84
N ASP A 165 0.74 10.25 -2.90
CA ASP A 165 1.52 11.27 -3.62
C ASP A 165 1.28 12.71 -3.12
N ARG A 166 0.44 12.88 -2.08
CA ARG A 166 0.10 14.18 -1.46
C ARG A 166 -0.44 15.23 -2.44
N THR A 167 -1.08 14.79 -3.52
CA THR A 167 -1.67 15.67 -4.55
C THR A 167 -3.19 15.70 -4.44
N GLY A 168 -3.83 16.84 -4.72
CA GLY A 168 -5.29 16.97 -4.63
C GLY A 168 -5.90 17.75 -5.77
N LEU A 169 -7.18 18.12 -5.63
CA LEU A 169 -7.83 19.10 -6.50
C LEU A 169 -7.47 20.54 -6.11
N ASP A 170 -7.04 20.74 -4.87
CA ASP A 170 -6.62 22.01 -4.29
C ASP A 170 -5.52 21.80 -3.23
N GLU A 171 -5.13 22.88 -2.57
CA GLU A 171 -4.03 22.92 -1.61
C GLU A 171 -4.47 22.67 -0.16
N SER A 172 -5.73 22.31 0.09
CA SER A 172 -6.24 22.08 1.43
C SER A 172 -5.58 20.87 2.10
N ALA A 173 -5.57 20.86 3.44
CA ALA A 173 -5.03 19.75 4.22
C ALA A 173 -5.73 18.42 3.90
N ALA A 174 -7.06 18.46 3.66
CA ALA A 174 -7.83 17.29 3.26
C ALA A 174 -7.39 16.78 1.87
N ALA A 175 -7.34 17.64 0.87
CA ALA A 175 -6.99 17.26 -0.50
C ALA A 175 -5.56 16.70 -0.65
N LYS A 176 -4.66 17.05 0.28
CA LYS A 176 -3.30 16.52 0.34
C LYS A 176 -3.15 15.35 1.31
N SER A 177 -4.16 15.04 2.11
CA SER A 177 -4.08 14.07 3.20
C SER A 177 -3.68 12.68 2.71
N TRP A 178 -2.69 12.06 3.36
CA TRP A 178 -2.18 10.74 2.96
C TRP A 178 -3.09 9.60 3.41
N ASN A 179 -3.92 9.85 4.44
CA ASN A 179 -4.81 8.86 5.04
C ASN A 179 -6.29 9.27 5.12
N SER A 180 -6.66 10.53 4.83
CA SER A 180 -8.03 10.99 5.06
C SER A 180 -8.38 12.18 4.15
N SER A 181 -8.53 11.92 2.86
CA SER A 181 -8.81 12.90 1.82
C SER A 181 -10.28 12.89 1.43
N HIS A 182 -10.79 11.74 0.99
CA HIS A 182 -12.20 11.57 0.62
C HIS A 182 -12.64 10.11 0.70
N ALA A 183 -13.96 9.92 0.74
CA ALA A 183 -14.58 8.61 0.58
C ALA A 183 -14.54 8.14 -0.88
N SER A 184 -14.55 6.82 -1.09
CA SER A 184 -14.75 6.22 -2.41
C SER A 184 -16.11 6.64 -3.00
N ARG A 185 -16.18 6.73 -4.33
CA ARG A 185 -17.40 7.03 -5.08
C ARG A 185 -17.88 5.80 -5.82
N GLY A 186 -19.19 5.53 -5.75
CA GLY A 186 -19.81 4.41 -6.47
C GLY A 186 -19.63 3.04 -5.81
N GLY A 187 -19.16 3.00 -4.55
CA GLY A 187 -19.11 1.79 -3.74
C GLY A 187 -17.70 1.30 -3.42
N CYS A 188 -17.60 -0.01 -3.26
CA CYS A 188 -16.45 -0.74 -2.76
C CYS A 188 -15.84 -1.70 -3.80
N SER A 189 -16.46 -1.83 -4.98
CA SER A 189 -15.97 -2.67 -6.07
C SER A 189 -14.66 -2.14 -6.67
N GLN A 190 -13.90 -3.01 -7.33
CA GLN A 190 -12.68 -2.59 -8.03
C GLN A 190 -12.97 -1.49 -9.08
N GLU A 191 -14.10 -1.59 -9.78
CA GLU A 191 -14.53 -0.59 -10.75
C GLU A 191 -14.81 0.77 -10.10
N ALA A 192 -15.51 0.77 -8.96
CA ALA A 192 -15.79 1.99 -8.19
C ALA A 192 -14.50 2.67 -7.69
N LEU A 193 -13.57 1.88 -7.15
CA LEU A 193 -12.27 2.42 -6.69
C LEU A 193 -11.47 3.03 -7.84
N LYS A 194 -11.43 2.37 -9.01
CA LYS A 194 -10.79 2.90 -10.22
C LYS A 194 -11.47 4.17 -10.73
N GLY A 195 -12.81 4.22 -10.68
CA GLY A 195 -13.60 5.39 -11.05
C GLY A 195 -13.39 6.59 -10.11
N THR A 196 -12.98 6.34 -8.87
CA THR A 196 -12.64 7.39 -7.90
C THR A 196 -11.22 7.93 -8.12
N GLY A 197 -10.26 7.05 -8.42
CA GLY A 197 -8.85 7.43 -8.59
C GLY A 197 -7.85 6.45 -7.98
N GLY A 198 -8.33 5.40 -7.29
CA GLY A 198 -7.52 4.36 -6.67
C GLY A 198 -7.48 3.05 -7.47
N ASP A 199 -6.91 2.03 -6.85
CA ASP A 199 -6.85 0.67 -7.39
C ASP A 199 -6.95 -0.40 -6.29
N GLY A 200 -7.57 -0.05 -5.15
CA GLY A 200 -7.67 -0.93 -3.99
C GLY A 200 -6.33 -1.14 -3.27
N LEU A 201 -5.43 -0.16 -3.34
CA LEU A 201 -4.14 -0.20 -2.65
C LEU A 201 -4.30 0.24 -1.20
N PHE A 202 -3.40 -0.21 -0.34
CA PHE A 202 -3.34 0.16 1.08
C PHE A 202 -1.89 0.16 1.57
N TYR A 203 -1.66 0.77 2.73
CA TYR A 203 -0.33 0.80 3.34
C TYR A 203 -0.11 -0.42 4.24
N CYS A 204 1.12 -0.92 4.26
CA CYS A 204 1.57 -2.02 5.10
C CYS A 204 2.70 -1.52 6.00
N PHE A 205 2.56 -1.72 7.31
CA PHE A 205 3.54 -1.33 8.31
C PHE A 205 3.99 -2.55 9.11
N ALA A 206 5.30 -2.67 9.35
CA ALA A 206 5.81 -3.66 10.27
C ALA A 206 5.37 -3.33 11.71
N THR A 207 5.09 -4.37 12.51
CA THR A 207 4.59 -4.23 13.90
C THR A 207 5.61 -4.59 14.98
N ASN A 208 6.82 -5.00 14.60
CA ASN A 208 7.86 -5.53 15.47
C ASN A 208 9.28 -5.17 15.02
#